data_AF-A0A1G7PXX2-F1
#
_entry.id   AF-A0A1G7PXX2-F1
#
_cell.length_a   1.000
_cell.length_b   1.000
_cell.length_c   1.000
_cell.angle_alpha   90.00
_cell.angle_beta   90.00
_cell.angle_gamma   90.00
#
_symmetry.space_group_name_H-M   'P 1'
#
loop_
_entity.id
_entity.type
_entity.pdbx_description
1 polymer ?
#
loop_
_entity_poly.entity_id
_entity_poly.type
_entity_poly.pdbx_seq_one_letter_code
_entity_poly.pdbx_strand_id
1 'polypeptide(L)'
;MSALALRLWKASVPVVGTLAEDYLRARGIFGPYPRSLRFNPATILGSGSSKQIMPAMIAAVESDAGVIAVQRTFLDPADVLRKPILKPKVSLGLLGTAAIRLAPATHELGLAEGVEDAMSAMAWFGTPTWALGGVERLAFVAIPEKVRRIIVFADRGRAAERLFEKAREHLSAGGRELVPHVPDVHKDWNDAWRARLAASL
;
A
#
# COMPACT_ATOMS: atom_id res chain seq x y z
N MET A 1 1.88 18.47 7.98
CA MET A 1 1.32 17.26 8.65
C MET A 1 -0.19 17.44 8.76
N SER A 2 -1.00 16.50 8.28
CA SER A 2 -2.46 16.63 8.39
C SER A 2 -2.92 16.25 9.81
N ALA A 3 -3.34 17.24 10.62
CA ALA A 3 -3.82 17.00 11.99
C ALA A 3 -4.99 16.01 12.04
N LEU A 4 -5.86 16.01 11.02
CA LEU A 4 -6.96 15.06 10.89
C LEU A 4 -6.47 13.63 10.63
N ALA A 5 -5.46 13.47 9.76
CA ALA A 5 -4.88 12.16 9.48
C ALA A 5 -4.24 11.55 10.73
N LEU A 6 -3.48 12.34 11.49
CA LEU A 6 -2.86 11.87 12.72
C LEU A 6 -3.90 11.54 13.80
N ARG A 7 -4.97 12.34 13.93
CA ARG A 7 -6.09 12.03 14.83
C ARG A 7 -6.75 10.70 14.47
N LEU A 8 -7.05 10.49 13.18
CA LEU A 8 -7.63 9.23 12.70
C LEU A 8 -6.68 8.05 12.99
N TRP A 9 -5.40 8.18 12.67
CA TRP A 9 -4.38 7.17 12.94
C TRP A 9 -4.33 6.77 14.43
N LYS A 10 -4.29 7.77 15.32
CA LYS A 10 -4.26 7.55 16.78
C LYS A 10 -5.54 6.90 17.32
N ALA A 11 -6.70 7.21 16.74
CA ALA A 11 -7.98 6.63 17.09
C ALA A 11 -8.23 5.24 16.47
N SER A 12 -7.30 4.72 15.67
CA SER A 12 -7.42 3.43 15.00
C SER A 12 -6.76 2.33 15.83
N VAL A 13 -7.30 1.11 15.73
CA VAL A 13 -6.87 -0.08 16.49
C VAL A 13 -6.01 -1.02 15.61
N PRO A 14 -5.26 -1.96 16.20
CA PRO A 14 -4.56 -3.00 15.42
C PRO A 14 -5.51 -3.77 14.49
N VAL A 15 -4.95 -4.36 13.42
CA VAL A 15 -5.72 -5.10 12.40
C VAL A 15 -6.34 -6.39 12.94
N VAL A 16 -5.67 -7.07 13.87
CA VAL A 16 -6.09 -8.38 14.39
C VAL A 16 -7.46 -8.31 15.07
N GLY A 17 -8.35 -9.23 14.74
CA GLY A 17 -9.72 -9.32 15.25
C GLY A 17 -10.68 -8.29 14.63
N THR A 18 -10.36 -7.75 13.45
CA THR A 18 -11.17 -6.69 12.81
C THR A 18 -11.55 -7.02 11.37
N LEU A 19 -12.49 -6.25 10.81
CA LEU A 19 -12.89 -6.35 9.40
C LEU A 19 -11.70 -6.16 8.43
N ALA A 20 -10.66 -5.44 8.84
CA ALA A 20 -9.44 -5.31 8.03
C ALA A 20 -8.63 -6.61 7.98
N GLU A 21 -8.64 -7.43 9.05
CA GLU A 21 -8.05 -8.76 9.02
C GLU A 21 -8.83 -9.65 8.05
N ASP A 22 -10.16 -9.68 8.15
CA ASP A 22 -11.00 -10.47 7.24
C ASP A 22 -10.77 -10.08 5.77
N TYR A 23 -10.67 -8.78 5.50
CA TYR A 23 -10.32 -8.25 4.19
C TYR A 23 -8.96 -8.77 3.69
N LEU A 24 -7.90 -8.64 4.50
CA LEU A 24 -6.56 -9.08 4.13
C LEU A 24 -6.51 -10.59 3.92
N ARG A 25 -7.16 -11.38 4.78
CA ARG A 25 -7.23 -12.84 4.65
C ARG A 25 -7.97 -13.25 3.37
N ALA A 26 -9.09 -12.60 3.04
CA ALA A 26 -9.80 -12.82 1.78
C ALA A 26 -8.95 -12.46 0.54
N ARG A 27 -7.96 -11.57 0.73
CA ARG A 27 -6.94 -11.22 -0.27
C ARG A 27 -5.71 -12.13 -0.25
N GLY A 28 -5.74 -13.23 0.53
CA GLY A 28 -4.61 -14.16 0.66
C GLY A 28 -3.45 -13.62 1.49
N ILE A 29 -3.66 -12.54 2.24
CA ILE A 29 -2.63 -11.87 3.04
C ILE A 29 -2.84 -12.24 4.50
N PHE A 30 -1.89 -13.00 5.04
CA PHE A 30 -1.93 -13.52 6.41
C PHE A 30 -0.91 -12.80 7.28
N GLY A 31 -1.17 -12.81 8.60
CA GLY A 31 -0.30 -12.15 9.57
C GLY A 31 1.08 -12.80 9.72
N PRO A 32 2.01 -12.14 10.44
CA PRO A 32 1.78 -10.93 11.24
C PRO A 32 1.56 -9.67 10.37
N TYR A 33 0.59 -8.84 10.77
CA TYR A 33 0.27 -7.60 10.05
C TYR A 33 1.21 -6.46 10.47
N PRO A 34 1.72 -5.64 9.52
CA PRO A 34 2.56 -4.48 9.82
C PRO A 34 1.87 -3.49 10.76
N ARG A 35 2.64 -2.87 11.67
CA ARG A 35 2.14 -1.81 12.57
C ARG A 35 1.69 -0.55 11.85
N SER A 36 2.12 -0.37 10.59
CA SER A 36 1.67 0.70 9.69
C SER A 36 0.26 0.45 9.13
N LEU A 37 -0.35 -0.71 9.41
CA LEU A 37 -1.76 -0.98 9.15
C LEU A 37 -2.55 -1.01 10.46
N ARG A 38 -3.72 -0.38 10.43
CA ARG A 38 -4.70 -0.31 11.51
C ARG A 38 -6.11 -0.42 10.95
N PHE A 39 -7.10 -0.46 11.83
CA PHE A 39 -8.51 -0.43 11.50
C PHE A 39 -9.24 0.67 12.26
N ASN A 40 -10.22 1.30 11.62
CA ASN A 40 -11.15 2.19 12.28
C ASN A 40 -12.59 1.88 11.85
N PRO A 41 -13.50 1.55 12.81
CA PRO A 41 -14.87 1.16 12.48
C PRO A 41 -15.74 2.33 12.02
N ALA A 42 -15.34 3.58 12.26
CA ALA A 42 -16.14 4.77 12.02
C ALA A 42 -15.30 5.88 11.35
N THR A 43 -14.93 5.66 10.09
CA THR A 43 -14.12 6.60 9.30
C THR A 43 -15.00 7.50 8.44
N ILE A 44 -14.74 8.80 8.48
CA ILE A 44 -15.47 9.79 7.67
C ILE A 44 -14.99 9.75 6.22
N LEU A 45 -15.94 9.72 5.29
CA LEU A 45 -15.78 9.94 3.85
C LEU A 45 -16.62 11.16 3.43
N GLY A 46 -16.09 12.00 2.54
CA GLY A 46 -16.80 13.19 2.06
C GLY A 46 -16.99 14.29 3.11
N SER A 47 -17.86 15.25 2.79
CA SER A 47 -18.16 16.40 3.64
C SER A 47 -19.58 16.93 3.39
N GLY A 48 -20.13 17.69 4.34
CA GLY A 48 -21.47 18.26 4.22
C GLY A 48 -22.54 17.17 4.03
N SER A 49 -23.45 17.38 3.08
CA SER A 49 -24.52 16.43 2.75
C SER A 49 -24.03 15.10 2.16
N SER A 50 -22.81 15.05 1.64
CA SER A 50 -22.18 13.82 1.11
C SER A 50 -21.42 13.01 2.17
N LYS A 51 -21.43 13.47 3.43
CA LYS A 51 -20.67 12.84 4.52
C LYS A 51 -21.22 11.44 4.80
N GLN A 52 -20.33 10.45 4.75
CA GLN A 52 -20.60 9.07 5.13
C GLN A 52 -19.65 8.63 6.25
N ILE A 53 -20.08 7.67 7.08
CA ILE A 53 -19.26 7.04 8.11
C ILE A 53 -19.24 5.55 7.81
N MET A 54 -18.05 5.01 7.60
CA MET A 54 -17.86 3.63 7.17
C MET A 54 -16.61 3.03 7.82
N PRO A 55 -16.54 1.70 8.02
CA PRO A 55 -15.31 1.08 8.47
C PRO A 55 -14.24 1.16 7.39
N ALA A 56 -12.99 1.31 7.81
CA ALA A 56 -11.86 1.33 6.89
C ALA A 56 -10.61 0.71 7.52
N MET A 57 -9.84 0.00 6.69
CA MET A 57 -8.43 -0.22 6.97
C MET A 57 -7.68 1.11 6.79
N ILE A 58 -6.83 1.44 7.75
CA ILE A 58 -6.05 2.67 7.79
C ILE A 58 -4.58 2.31 7.62
N ALA A 59 -3.97 2.76 6.54
CA ALA A 59 -2.54 2.61 6.29
C ALA A 59 -1.83 3.93 6.58
N ALA A 60 -0.84 3.92 7.48
CA ALA A 60 0.00 5.07 7.78
C ALA A 60 0.90 5.40 6.58
N VAL A 61 0.93 6.67 6.20
CA VAL A 61 1.90 7.20 5.24
C VAL A 61 2.95 7.97 6.01
N GLU A 62 4.19 7.49 5.94
CA GLU A 62 5.29 7.87 6.82
C GLU A 62 6.45 8.52 6.05
N SER A 63 6.89 9.66 6.58
CA SER A 63 8.21 10.23 6.30
C SER A 63 9.13 9.96 7.50
N ASP A 64 10.35 10.46 7.46
CA ASP A 64 11.28 10.33 8.60
C ASP A 64 10.83 11.16 9.82
N ALA A 65 9.88 12.09 9.63
CA ALA A 65 9.21 12.80 10.72
C ALA A 65 8.03 12.01 11.33
N GLY A 66 7.75 10.79 10.84
CA GLY A 66 6.64 9.94 11.27
C GLY A 66 5.42 10.03 10.35
N VAL A 67 4.24 9.71 10.89
CA VAL A 67 2.98 9.67 10.14
C VAL A 67 2.53 11.08 9.71
N ILE A 68 2.48 11.34 8.41
CA ILE A 68 2.10 12.65 7.85
C ILE A 68 0.72 12.67 7.18
N ALA A 69 0.25 11.49 6.74
CA ALA A 69 -1.02 11.25 6.09
C ALA A 69 -1.45 9.80 6.36
N VAL A 70 -2.68 9.45 5.96
CA VAL A 70 -3.15 8.05 5.96
C VAL A 70 -3.85 7.74 4.65
N GLN A 71 -3.77 6.50 4.19
CA GLN A 71 -4.66 5.96 3.17
C GLN A 71 -5.76 5.16 3.86
N ARG A 72 -7.02 5.41 3.49
CA ARG A 72 -8.18 4.68 4.00
C ARG A 72 -8.66 3.73 2.90
N THR A 73 -8.72 2.44 3.19
CA THR A 73 -9.41 1.46 2.35
C THR A 73 -10.76 1.19 2.99
N PHE A 74 -11.82 1.79 2.46
CA PHE A 74 -13.18 1.62 2.96
C PHE A 74 -13.68 0.20 2.65
N LEU A 75 -14.22 -0.43 3.68
CA LEU A 75 -14.67 -1.83 3.66
C LEU A 75 -16.18 -1.89 3.80
N ASP A 76 -16.75 -2.94 3.24
CA ASP A 76 -18.15 -3.25 3.41
C ASP A 76 -18.31 -4.31 4.51
N PRO A 77 -19.05 -4.04 5.60
CA PRO A 77 -19.26 -5.01 6.67
C PRO A 77 -19.96 -6.30 6.23
N ALA A 78 -20.75 -6.26 5.16
CA ALA A 78 -21.51 -7.42 4.68
C ALA A 78 -20.68 -8.30 3.73
N ASP A 79 -19.69 -7.73 3.05
CA ASP A 79 -18.78 -8.44 2.14
C ASP A 79 -17.47 -7.66 1.99
N VAL A 80 -16.42 -8.09 2.67
CA VAL A 80 -15.13 -7.40 2.68
C VAL A 80 -14.49 -7.26 1.28
N LEU A 81 -14.84 -8.10 0.31
CA LEU A 81 -14.34 -7.99 -1.05
C LEU A 81 -15.18 -7.07 -1.93
N ARG A 82 -16.43 -6.77 -1.53
CA ARG A 82 -17.28 -5.78 -2.19
C ARG A 82 -16.70 -4.40 -2.00
N LYS A 83 -16.66 -3.63 -3.09
CA LYS A 83 -16.27 -2.22 -3.04
C LYS A 83 -17.50 -1.40 -2.59
N PRO A 84 -17.53 -0.82 -1.38
CA PRO A 84 -18.67 -0.04 -0.93
C PRO A 84 -18.84 1.27 -1.71
N ILE A 85 -17.78 1.73 -2.37
CA ILE A 85 -17.72 2.92 -3.22
C ILE A 85 -16.83 2.63 -4.44
N LEU A 86 -16.99 3.42 -5.52
CA LEU A 86 -16.28 3.21 -6.78
C LEU A 86 -14.74 3.14 -6.62
N LYS A 87 -14.17 4.05 -5.81
CA LYS A 87 -12.74 4.11 -5.48
C LYS A 87 -12.57 3.98 -3.96
N PRO A 88 -12.44 2.75 -3.42
CA PRO A 88 -12.46 2.52 -1.97
C PRO A 88 -11.19 2.98 -1.25
N LYS A 89 -10.09 3.23 -1.97
CA LYS A 89 -8.82 3.72 -1.42
C LYS A 89 -8.77 5.25 -1.51
N VAL A 90 -8.82 5.94 -0.37
CA VAL A 90 -8.87 7.41 -0.30
C VAL A 90 -7.89 7.94 0.74
N SER A 91 -6.95 8.76 0.28
CA SER A 91 -5.98 9.42 1.14
C SER A 91 -6.61 10.53 1.97
N LEU A 92 -6.09 10.74 3.18
CA LEU A 92 -6.37 11.90 4.03
C LEU A 92 -5.04 12.59 4.34
N GLY A 93 -4.85 13.77 3.76
CA GLY A 93 -3.56 14.47 3.75
C GLY A 93 -2.77 14.23 2.47
N LEU A 94 -1.72 15.03 2.28
CA LEU A 94 -0.81 14.91 1.13
C LEU A 94 0.28 13.87 1.44
N LEU A 95 0.44 12.89 0.54
CA LEU A 95 1.47 11.86 0.68
C LEU A 95 2.87 12.42 0.37
N GLY A 96 2.99 13.39 -0.54
CA GLY A 96 4.28 14.02 -0.88
C GLY A 96 5.30 12.97 -1.33
N THR A 97 6.45 12.90 -0.67
CA THR A 97 7.50 11.88 -0.91
C THR A 97 7.42 10.69 0.06
N ALA A 98 6.47 10.66 1.00
CA ALA A 98 6.33 9.63 2.03
C ALA A 98 5.79 8.30 1.49
N ALA A 99 5.83 7.21 2.26
CA ALA A 99 5.31 5.92 1.79
C ALA A 99 4.58 5.18 2.90
N ILE A 100 3.76 4.21 2.53
CA ILE A 100 3.25 3.22 3.49
C ILE A 100 4.37 2.20 3.70
N ARG A 101 5.12 2.36 4.79
CA ARG A 101 6.31 1.55 5.10
C ARG A 101 5.86 0.26 5.79
N LEU A 102 5.61 -0.81 5.02
CA LEU A 102 5.09 -2.09 5.55
C LEU A 102 6.17 -2.95 6.23
N ALA A 103 7.43 -2.71 5.89
CA ALA A 103 8.60 -3.29 6.55
C ALA A 103 9.75 -2.27 6.58
N PRO A 104 10.69 -2.38 7.53
CA PRO A 104 11.90 -1.55 7.51
C PRO A 104 12.69 -1.77 6.22
N ALA A 105 13.12 -0.68 5.58
CA ALA A 105 14.02 -0.78 4.43
C ALA A 105 15.36 -1.40 4.85
N THR A 106 15.95 -2.19 3.95
CA THR A 106 17.30 -2.77 4.12
C THR A 106 18.24 -2.14 3.08
N HIS A 107 19.28 -2.86 2.63
CA HIS A 107 20.01 -2.50 1.41
C HIS A 107 19.19 -2.77 0.14
N GLU A 108 18.12 -3.56 0.26
CA GLU A 108 17.12 -3.78 -0.77
C GLU A 108 15.75 -3.25 -0.30
N LEU A 109 14.98 -2.70 -1.25
CA LEU A 109 13.63 -2.22 -1.03
C LEU A 109 12.73 -2.53 -2.22
N GLY A 110 11.61 -3.21 -1.96
CA GLY A 110 10.51 -3.36 -2.88
C GLY A 110 9.60 -2.13 -2.87
N LEU A 111 9.05 -1.76 -4.02
CA LEU A 111 8.01 -0.73 -4.15
C LEU A 111 6.83 -1.30 -4.94
N ALA A 112 5.61 -1.10 -4.45
CA ALA A 112 4.38 -1.42 -5.17
C ALA A 112 3.36 -0.29 -5.08
N GLU A 113 2.35 -0.28 -5.97
CA GLU A 113 1.30 0.73 -5.94
C GLU A 113 0.43 0.59 -4.69
N GLY A 114 -0.12 -0.60 -4.45
CA GLY A 114 -1.06 -0.89 -3.37
C GLY A 114 -0.44 -1.58 -2.15
N VAL A 115 -1.16 -1.52 -1.02
CA VAL A 115 -0.82 -2.29 0.18
C VAL A 115 -0.89 -3.79 -0.08
N GLU A 116 -1.93 -4.22 -0.80
CA GLU A 116 -2.18 -5.62 -1.09
C GLU A 116 -1.09 -6.19 -1.99
N ASP A 117 -0.67 -5.46 -3.03
CA ASP A 117 0.43 -5.85 -3.91
C ASP A 117 1.76 -5.88 -3.18
N ALA A 118 2.04 -4.86 -2.37
CA ALA A 118 3.28 -4.79 -1.59
C ALA A 118 3.39 -5.96 -0.60
N MET A 119 2.30 -6.28 0.12
CA MET A 119 2.29 -7.41 1.05
C MET A 119 2.37 -8.75 0.33
N SER A 120 1.70 -8.89 -0.82
CA SER A 120 1.74 -10.11 -1.63
C SER A 120 3.14 -10.36 -2.20
N ALA A 121 3.78 -9.33 -2.75
CA ALA A 121 5.15 -9.39 -3.22
C ALA A 121 6.15 -9.68 -2.09
N MET A 122 5.99 -9.05 -0.92
CA MET A 122 6.82 -9.32 0.24
C MET A 122 6.68 -10.78 0.71
N ALA A 123 5.45 -11.33 0.73
CA ALA A 123 5.22 -12.72 1.09
C ALA A 123 5.82 -13.71 0.08
N TRP A 124 5.79 -13.38 -1.22
CA TRP A 124 6.31 -14.24 -2.26
C TRP A 124 7.84 -14.18 -2.36
N PHE A 125 8.42 -12.98 -2.41
CA PHE A 125 9.84 -12.77 -2.73
C PHE A 125 10.73 -12.56 -1.51
N GLY A 126 10.14 -12.33 -0.33
CA GLY A 126 10.91 -12.06 0.90
C GLY A 126 11.54 -10.66 0.96
N THR A 127 11.35 -9.82 -0.06
CA THR A 127 11.88 -8.45 -0.09
C THR A 127 11.01 -7.50 0.75
N PRO A 128 11.58 -6.73 1.71
CA PRO A 128 10.86 -5.68 2.42
C PRO A 128 10.26 -4.69 1.42
N THR A 129 8.95 -4.49 1.43
CA THR A 129 8.25 -3.74 0.37
C THR A 129 7.41 -2.61 0.94
N TRP A 130 7.44 -1.44 0.31
CA TRP A 130 6.60 -0.29 0.63
C TRP A 130 5.49 -0.11 -0.39
N ALA A 131 4.33 0.37 0.06
CA ALA A 131 3.23 0.76 -0.81
C ALA A 131 3.21 2.28 -1.02
N LEU A 132 3.00 2.70 -2.27
CA LEU A 132 3.04 4.11 -2.65
C LEU A 132 1.67 4.79 -2.64
N GLY A 133 0.58 4.04 -2.83
CA GLY A 133 -0.75 4.63 -2.96
C GLY A 133 -0.96 5.42 -4.24
N GLY A 134 -0.18 5.10 -5.29
CA GLY A 134 -0.23 5.68 -6.63
C GLY A 134 1.08 5.42 -7.39
N VAL A 135 1.00 4.86 -8.59
CA VAL A 135 2.17 4.49 -9.42
C VAL A 135 2.98 5.72 -9.88
N GLU A 136 2.34 6.87 -10.05
CA GLU A 136 2.99 8.13 -10.41
C GLU A 136 4.04 8.59 -9.39
N ARG A 137 3.91 8.12 -8.13
CA ARG A 137 4.79 8.49 -7.03
C ARG A 137 6.16 7.81 -7.09
N LEU A 138 6.32 6.80 -7.94
CA LEU A 138 7.64 6.19 -8.20
C LEU A 138 8.68 7.24 -8.60
N ALA A 139 8.27 8.31 -9.28
CA ALA A 139 9.17 9.35 -9.77
C ALA A 139 9.73 10.29 -8.68
N PHE A 140 9.22 10.24 -7.45
CA PHE A 140 9.63 11.18 -6.40
C PHE A 140 9.53 10.65 -4.96
N VAL A 141 9.20 9.37 -4.73
CA VAL A 141 9.19 8.79 -3.38
C VAL A 141 10.58 8.88 -2.72
N ALA A 142 10.65 9.28 -1.46
CA ALA A 142 11.91 9.34 -0.74
C ALA A 142 12.44 7.91 -0.49
N ILE A 143 13.67 7.64 -0.94
CA ILE A 143 14.36 6.36 -0.75
C ILE A 143 15.47 6.55 0.28
N PRO A 144 15.53 5.72 1.36
CA PRO A 144 16.62 5.81 2.33
C PRO A 144 17.99 5.62 1.67
N GLU A 145 18.99 6.40 2.10
CA GLU A 145 20.33 6.41 1.49
C GLU A 145 21.04 5.05 1.50
N LYS A 146 20.72 4.19 2.49
CA LYS A 146 21.30 2.85 2.62
C LYS A 146 20.82 1.85 1.54
N VAL A 147 19.73 2.16 0.83
CA VAL A 147 19.17 1.29 -0.21
C VAL A 147 20.08 1.35 -1.43
N ARG A 148 20.53 0.17 -1.86
CA ARG A 148 21.37 -0.05 -3.05
C ARG A 148 20.63 -0.74 -4.18
N ARG A 149 19.57 -1.48 -3.88
CA ARG A 149 18.74 -2.17 -4.87
C ARG A 149 17.26 -1.87 -4.67
N ILE A 150 16.58 -1.48 -5.74
CA ILE A 150 15.14 -1.24 -5.76
C ILE A 150 14.49 -2.27 -6.67
N ILE A 151 13.51 -3.00 -6.13
CA ILE A 151 12.61 -3.85 -6.92
C ILE A 151 11.29 -3.12 -7.07
N VAL A 152 10.84 -2.87 -8.30
CA VAL A 152 9.50 -2.31 -8.54
C VAL A 152 8.56 -3.43 -8.91
N PHE A 153 7.69 -3.80 -7.97
CA PHE A 153 6.60 -4.73 -8.18
C PHE A 153 5.45 -3.99 -8.88
N ALA A 154 5.53 -3.91 -10.21
CA ALA A 154 4.63 -3.12 -11.03
C ALA A 154 3.42 -3.93 -11.52
N ASP A 155 2.29 -3.25 -11.61
CA ASP A 155 1.12 -3.74 -12.35
C ASP A 155 1.46 -3.92 -13.84
N ARG A 156 0.81 -4.90 -14.46
CA ARG A 156 0.94 -5.16 -15.88
C ARG A 156 0.19 -4.11 -16.71
N GLY A 157 0.89 -3.46 -17.64
CA GLY A 157 0.29 -2.67 -18.71
C GLY A 157 1.03 -1.38 -19.05
N ARG A 158 0.74 -0.84 -20.25
CA ARG A 158 1.45 0.30 -20.85
C ARG A 158 1.47 1.58 -19.98
N ALA A 159 0.44 1.79 -19.16
CA ALA A 159 0.41 2.96 -18.28
C ALA A 159 1.46 2.85 -17.17
N ALA A 160 1.59 1.68 -16.55
CA ALA A 160 2.59 1.41 -15.53
C ALA A 160 4.02 1.45 -16.11
N GLU A 161 4.21 0.86 -17.30
CA GLU A 161 5.50 0.92 -18.02
C GLU A 161 5.95 2.37 -18.26
N ARG A 162 5.07 3.23 -18.78
CA ARG A 162 5.39 4.65 -19.02
C ARG A 162 5.76 5.42 -17.75
N LEU A 163 5.08 5.12 -16.64
CA LEU A 163 5.35 5.77 -15.36
C LEU A 163 6.65 5.25 -14.72
N PHE A 164 6.95 3.97 -14.89
CA PHE A 164 8.23 3.39 -14.50
C PHE A 164 9.40 4.04 -15.26
N GLU A 165 9.28 4.21 -16.59
CA GLU A 165 10.33 4.89 -17.36
C GLU A 165 10.59 6.32 -16.88
N LYS A 166 9.53 7.07 -16.55
CA LYS A 166 9.66 8.40 -15.94
C LYS A 166 10.31 8.40 -14.56
N ALA A 167 10.22 7.29 -13.83
CA ALA A 167 10.78 7.15 -12.50
C ALA A 167 12.21 6.59 -12.50
N ARG A 168 12.70 6.06 -13.63
CA ARG A 168 13.98 5.35 -13.73
C ARG A 168 15.15 6.20 -13.23
N GLU A 169 15.21 7.48 -13.61
CA GLU A 169 16.28 8.40 -13.18
C GLU A 169 16.30 8.54 -11.65
N HIS A 170 15.16 8.86 -11.04
CA HIS A 170 15.03 9.01 -9.59
C HIS A 170 15.37 7.70 -8.84
N LEU A 171 14.83 6.57 -9.30
CA LEU A 171 15.02 5.29 -8.63
C LEU A 171 16.45 4.77 -8.76
N SER A 172 17.13 5.02 -9.88
CA SER A 172 18.55 4.63 -10.09
C SER A 172 19.56 5.64 -9.52
N ALA A 173 19.11 6.82 -9.08
CA ALA A 173 19.98 7.86 -8.55
C ALA A 173 20.87 7.35 -7.40
N GLY A 174 22.12 7.84 -7.34
CA GLY A 174 23.10 7.38 -6.37
C GLY A 174 23.67 5.98 -6.65
N GLY A 175 23.54 5.48 -7.89
CA GLY A 175 24.10 4.20 -8.33
C GLY A 175 23.28 2.99 -7.86
N ARG A 176 21.98 3.17 -7.64
CA ARG A 176 21.08 2.08 -7.22
C ARG A 176 20.79 1.15 -8.39
N GLU A 177 20.86 -0.16 -8.15
CA GLU A 177 20.33 -1.17 -9.06
C GLU A 177 18.80 -1.07 -9.07
N LEU A 178 18.21 -1.06 -10.27
CA LEU A 178 16.77 -0.98 -10.45
C LEU A 178 16.26 -2.21 -11.22
N VAL A 179 15.34 -2.95 -10.61
CA VAL A 179 14.78 -4.19 -11.16
C VAL A 179 13.26 -4.10 -11.23
N PRO A 180 12.66 -3.98 -12.43
CA PRO A 180 11.23 -4.10 -12.58
C PRO A 180 10.82 -5.57 -12.47
N HIS A 181 9.76 -5.86 -11.72
CA HIS A 181 9.13 -7.16 -11.66
C HIS A 181 7.63 -7.03 -11.91
N VAL A 182 7.17 -7.62 -13.01
CA VAL A 182 5.77 -7.61 -13.46
C VAL A 182 5.23 -9.04 -13.43
N PRO A 183 3.97 -9.28 -13.04
CA PRO A 183 3.36 -10.60 -13.15
C PRO A 183 3.25 -11.09 -14.60
N ASP A 184 3.48 -12.38 -14.82
CA ASP A 184 3.49 -12.99 -16.15
C ASP A 184 2.12 -12.99 -16.84
N VAL A 185 1.06 -13.24 -16.06
CA VAL A 185 -0.31 -13.41 -16.56
C VAL A 185 -1.28 -12.41 -15.93
N HIS A 186 -1.12 -12.16 -14.63
CA HIS A 186 -2.06 -11.36 -13.86
C HIS A 186 -1.85 -9.86 -14.06
N LYS A 187 -2.88 -9.09 -13.73
CA LYS A 187 -2.82 -7.63 -13.81
C LYS A 187 -1.95 -7.04 -12.71
N ASP A 188 -2.04 -7.58 -11.49
CA ASP A 188 -1.32 -7.09 -10.33
C ASP A 188 -0.75 -8.26 -9.50
N TRP A 189 0.06 -7.93 -8.50
CA TRP A 189 0.77 -8.92 -7.69
C TRP A 189 -0.14 -9.61 -6.68
N ASN A 190 -1.20 -8.95 -6.20
CA ASN A 190 -2.17 -9.59 -5.32
C ASN A 190 -2.96 -10.69 -6.04
N ASP A 191 -3.39 -10.46 -7.28
CA ASP A 191 -4.07 -11.47 -8.08
C ASP A 191 -3.15 -12.66 -8.39
N ALA A 192 -1.88 -12.39 -8.74
CA ALA A 192 -0.88 -13.44 -8.97
C ALA A 192 -0.64 -14.29 -7.71
N TRP A 193 -0.54 -13.63 -6.56
CA TRP A 193 -0.34 -14.31 -5.27
C TRP A 193 -1.53 -15.18 -4.89
N ARG A 194 -2.76 -14.67 -5.03
CA ARG A 194 -3.98 -15.43 -4.73
C ARG A 194 -4.11 -16.65 -5.64
N ALA A 195 -3.76 -16.53 -6.92
CA ALA A 195 -3.73 -17.65 -7.85
C ALA A 195 -2.70 -18.71 -7.45
N ARG A 196 -1.50 -18.29 -7.04
CA ARG A 196 -0.46 -19.21 -6.51
C ARG A 196 -0.93 -19.97 -5.28
N LEU A 197 -1.56 -19.28 -4.32
CA LEU A 197 -2.09 -19.93 -3.12
C LEU A 197 -3.15 -20.97 -3.47
N ALA A 198 -4.07 -20.64 -4.36
CA ALA A 198 -5.12 -21.57 -4.81
C ALA A 198 -4.56 -22.82 -5.51
N ALA A 199 -3.43 -22.70 -6.22
CA ALA A 199 -2.75 -23.83 -6.87
C ALA A 199 -1.90 -24.68 -5.91
N SER A 200 -1.69 -24.22 -4.67
CA SER A 200 -0.90 -24.92 -3.64
C SER A 200 -1.78 -25.66 -2.62
N LEU A 201 -3.10 -25.61 -2.79
CA LEU A 201 -4.11 -26.33 -2.03
C LEU A 201 -4.57 -27.58 -2.80
#